data_AF-A0A1M6WRI3-F1
#
_entry.id   AF-A0A1M6WRI3-F1
#
_cell.length_a   1.000
_cell.length_b   1.000
_cell.length_c   1.000
_cell.angle_alpha   90.00
_cell.angle_beta   90.00
_cell.angle_gamma   90.00
#
_symmetry.space_group_name_H-M   'P 1'
#
loop_
_entity.id
_entity.type
_entity.pdbx_description
1 polymer ?
#
loop_
_entity_poly.entity_id
_entity_poly.type
_entity_poly.pdbx_seq_one_letter_code
_entity_poly.pdbx_strand_id
1 'polypeptide(L)'
;MSSPFLTIPRARSMIWPGSQQTMGELLDQDKLTCKMLRQASAKAENEQVRKAAEVLLVDRERKIREYIDGGNLPRNIDEAVAVKVADNGGWATIRELWYRHNGCMDWNRLHSLMGETQSAQIRSACVILLGYHYQVERQKILDGNGPLLVTSPKSSYLLRKTERYLIREGLVIGAALGLCVAYLLWYAYKAFFVYDYSSLADLNWLAWVIIGVGAVLMLVAGYFVIIRPLDKIINYLDSKIASFKKGFEGEDHVVDALRETLDGSCHIFRNLHFNGRKEDIDIALVSPWGVFAIEVKNRSGTFEYSGSDFYEKRKTGYEKVDDRLNPIKQVRNNAKALKIFLDPEFNRNKERAFVESIVVWANPEIKVYHKKSTVPQGPYSQETRCWRIEDLSFELDSIRCKNSLSEKAQREIIKKLEGCY
;
A
#
# COMPACT_ATOMS: atom_id res chain seq x y z
N MET A 1 1.46 -38.58 10.53
CA MET A 1 2.83 -38.55 11.10
C MET A 1 3.35 -37.13 10.95
N SER A 2 3.50 -36.39 12.06
CA SER A 2 4.12 -35.06 12.07
C SER A 2 5.59 -35.20 11.64
N SER A 3 5.97 -34.49 10.57
CA SER A 3 7.36 -34.46 10.11
C SER A 3 8.26 -33.99 11.25
N PRO A 4 9.38 -34.68 11.55
CA PRO A 4 10.29 -34.26 12.62
C PRO A 4 10.76 -32.82 12.37
N PHE A 5 10.72 -31.98 13.40
CA PHE A 5 11.16 -30.58 13.32
C PHE A 5 12.57 -30.51 12.69
N LEU A 6 12.71 -29.76 11.60
CA LEU A 6 13.97 -29.57 10.90
C LEU A 6 14.90 -28.70 11.77
N THR A 7 16.03 -29.24 12.20
CA THR A 7 16.99 -28.53 13.06
C THR A 7 17.87 -27.56 12.27
N ILE A 8 18.41 -26.52 12.92
CA ILE A 8 19.31 -25.54 12.27
C ILE A 8 20.52 -26.23 11.61
N PRO A 9 21.27 -27.17 12.26
CA PRO A 9 22.38 -27.85 11.61
C PRO A 9 21.96 -28.60 10.33
N ARG A 10 20.79 -29.26 10.37
CA ARG A 10 20.25 -29.99 9.22
C ARG A 10 19.80 -29.06 8.10
N ALA A 11 19.21 -27.92 8.45
CA ALA A 11 18.87 -26.89 7.47
C ALA A 11 20.13 -26.31 6.81
N ARG A 12 21.19 -26.05 7.60
CA ARG A 12 22.48 -25.58 7.09
C ARG A 12 23.17 -26.58 6.17
N SER A 13 23.02 -27.89 6.40
CA SER A 13 23.62 -28.93 5.54
C SER A 13 22.88 -29.17 4.21
N MET A 14 21.71 -28.56 4.00
CA MET A 14 20.98 -28.72 2.73
C MET A 14 21.74 -28.05 1.59
N ILE A 15 21.79 -28.70 0.43
CA ILE A 15 22.36 -28.12 -0.79
C ILE A 15 21.39 -27.06 -1.33
N TRP A 16 21.92 -25.87 -1.63
CA TRP A 16 21.13 -24.80 -2.23
C TRP A 16 20.84 -25.12 -3.71
N PRO A 17 19.59 -24.99 -4.19
CA PRO A 17 19.26 -25.29 -5.59
C PRO A 17 20.13 -24.52 -6.58
N GLY A 18 20.72 -25.23 -7.54
CA GLY A 18 21.62 -24.65 -8.54
C GLY A 18 23.04 -24.35 -8.05
N SER A 19 23.37 -24.71 -6.81
CA SER A 19 24.72 -24.62 -6.25
C SER A 19 25.24 -26.00 -5.85
N GLN A 20 26.57 -26.15 -5.79
CA GLN A 20 27.23 -27.30 -5.16
C GLN A 20 27.50 -27.08 -3.66
N GLN A 21 27.27 -25.85 -3.17
CA GLN A 21 27.48 -25.48 -1.78
C GLN A 21 26.23 -25.70 -0.94
N THR A 22 26.45 -25.98 0.34
CA THR A 22 25.39 -26.03 1.34
C THR A 22 24.85 -24.63 1.66
N MET A 23 23.61 -24.56 2.14
CA MET A 23 23.01 -23.31 2.60
C MET A 23 23.83 -22.66 3.73
N GLY A 24 24.43 -23.46 4.62
CA GLY A 24 25.31 -23.00 5.68
C GLY A 24 26.55 -22.29 5.15
N GLU A 25 27.26 -22.90 4.19
CA GLU A 25 28.44 -22.29 3.56
C GLU A 25 28.10 -20.98 2.84
N LEU A 26 26.98 -20.94 2.11
CA LEU A 26 26.55 -19.72 1.44
C LEU A 26 26.15 -18.61 2.42
N LEU A 27 25.57 -18.97 3.58
CA LEU A 27 25.26 -18.01 4.64
C LEU A 27 26.51 -17.42 5.28
N ASP A 28 27.51 -18.26 5.53
CA ASP A 28 28.77 -17.84 6.16
C ASP A 28 29.62 -16.97 5.22
N GLN A 29 29.40 -17.10 3.90
CA GLN A 29 30.03 -16.28 2.86
C GLN A 29 29.20 -15.03 2.49
N ASP A 30 28.08 -14.77 3.18
CA ASP A 30 27.10 -13.71 2.85
C ASP A 30 26.56 -13.76 1.39
N LYS A 31 26.64 -14.93 0.75
CA LYS A 31 26.07 -15.18 -0.58
C LYS A 31 24.59 -15.52 -0.52
N LEU A 32 24.11 -16.07 0.61
CA LEU A 32 22.70 -16.39 0.82
C LEU A 32 22.06 -15.34 1.73
N THR A 33 21.41 -14.36 1.11
CA THR A 33 20.77 -13.22 1.82
C THR A 33 19.43 -13.61 2.44
N CYS A 34 18.91 -12.81 3.39
CA CYS A 34 17.54 -12.99 3.90
C CYS A 34 16.49 -12.94 2.79
N LYS A 35 16.72 -12.14 1.73
CA LYS A 35 15.86 -12.07 0.54
C LYS A 35 15.76 -13.43 -0.16
N MET A 36 16.90 -14.08 -0.40
CA MET A 36 16.94 -15.39 -1.06
C MET A 36 16.30 -16.49 -0.19
N LEU A 37 16.52 -16.45 1.12
CA LEU A 37 15.88 -17.38 2.05
C LEU A 37 14.35 -17.22 2.05
N ARG A 38 13.83 -15.98 2.11
CA ARG A 38 12.38 -15.73 1.97
C ARG A 38 11.83 -16.31 0.68
N GLN A 39 12.50 -16.05 -0.44
CA GLN A 39 12.11 -16.57 -1.74
C GLN A 39 12.05 -18.11 -1.76
N ALA A 40 13.10 -18.78 -1.29
CA ALA A 40 13.12 -20.24 -1.22
C ALA A 40 12.04 -20.78 -0.28
N SER A 41 11.79 -20.12 0.86
CA SER A 41 10.72 -20.51 1.79
C SER A 41 9.31 -20.33 1.20
N ALA A 42 9.13 -19.42 0.25
CA ALA A 42 7.85 -19.19 -0.39
C ALA A 42 7.63 -20.10 -1.62
N LYS A 43 8.69 -20.32 -2.43
CA LYS A 43 8.54 -20.80 -3.81
C LYS A 43 9.35 -22.03 -4.18
N ALA A 44 10.26 -22.51 -3.32
CA ALA A 44 11.03 -23.70 -3.68
C ALA A 44 10.08 -24.89 -3.91
N GLU A 45 10.20 -25.52 -5.08
CA GLU A 45 9.44 -26.72 -5.45
C GLU A 45 9.76 -27.88 -4.49
N ASN A 46 11.02 -27.97 -4.08
CA ASN A 46 11.46 -28.95 -3.09
C ASN A 46 11.03 -28.52 -1.68
N GLU A 47 10.13 -29.30 -1.07
CA GLU A 47 9.62 -29.04 0.27
C GLU A 47 10.70 -28.98 1.35
N GLN A 48 11.77 -29.76 1.24
CA GLN A 48 12.87 -29.74 2.21
C GLN A 48 13.67 -28.45 2.13
N VAL A 49 13.95 -27.96 0.92
CA VAL A 49 14.62 -26.66 0.71
C VAL A 49 13.76 -25.54 1.26
N ARG A 50 12.45 -25.59 1.02
CA ARG A 50 11.50 -24.61 1.52
C ARG A 50 11.51 -24.52 3.05
N LYS A 51 11.40 -25.68 3.72
CA LYS A 51 11.47 -25.79 5.18
C LYS A 51 12.84 -25.38 5.74
N ALA A 52 13.92 -25.74 5.05
CA ALA A 52 15.27 -25.33 5.43
C ALA A 52 15.46 -23.82 5.35
N ALA A 53 14.96 -23.21 4.27
CA ALA A 53 15.02 -21.77 4.08
C ALA A 53 14.22 -21.01 5.14
N GLU A 54 13.05 -21.52 5.53
CA GLU A 54 12.24 -20.96 6.63
C GLU A 54 12.99 -21.02 7.97
N VAL A 55 13.57 -22.18 8.33
CA VAL A 55 14.34 -22.34 9.58
C VAL A 55 15.56 -21.42 9.61
N LEU A 56 16.30 -21.33 8.51
CA LEU A 56 17.49 -20.48 8.41
C LEU A 56 17.15 -18.99 8.40
N LEU A 57 16.03 -18.61 7.80
CA LEU A 57 15.54 -17.24 7.82
C LEU A 57 15.25 -16.79 9.26
N VAL A 58 14.49 -17.60 9.99
CA VAL A 58 14.16 -17.32 11.40
C VAL A 58 15.41 -17.24 12.27
N ASP A 59 16.37 -18.16 12.10
CA ASP A 59 17.64 -18.13 12.83
C ASP A 59 18.47 -16.87 12.50
N ARG A 60 18.57 -16.51 11.22
CA ARG A 60 19.33 -15.33 10.78
C ARG A 60 18.70 -14.04 11.27
N GLU A 61 17.37 -13.88 11.17
CA GLU A 61 16.66 -12.70 11.66
C GLU A 61 16.78 -12.54 13.18
N ARG A 62 16.76 -13.65 13.92
CA ARG A 62 17.04 -13.65 15.37
C ARG A 62 18.46 -13.15 15.66
N LYS A 63 19.47 -13.70 15.00
CA LYS A 63 20.89 -13.32 15.21
C LYS A 63 21.15 -11.85 14.86
N ILE A 64 20.56 -11.36 13.76
CA ILE A 64 20.64 -9.95 13.38
C ILE A 64 20.02 -9.08 14.47
N ARG A 65 18.84 -9.46 14.99
CA ARG A 65 18.18 -8.72 16.06
C ARG A 65 19.03 -8.68 17.33
N GLU A 66 19.57 -9.81 17.77
CA GLU A 66 20.46 -9.88 18.94
C GLU A 66 21.71 -9.01 18.76
N TYR A 67 22.32 -9.03 17.57
CA TYR A 67 23.48 -8.20 17.24
C TYR A 67 23.17 -6.70 17.31
N ILE A 68 22.05 -6.27 16.70
CA ILE A 68 21.62 -4.87 16.69
C ILE A 68 21.15 -4.40 18.07
N ASP A 69 20.36 -5.22 18.79
CA ASP A 69 19.88 -4.89 20.15
C ASP A 69 21.03 -4.83 21.16
N GLY A 70 22.17 -5.49 20.88
CA GLY A 70 23.42 -5.33 21.61
C GLY A 70 24.17 -4.00 21.37
N GLY A 71 23.62 -3.09 20.56
CA GLY A 71 24.20 -1.77 20.26
C GLY A 71 25.30 -1.77 19.19
N ASN A 72 25.50 -2.90 18.50
CA ASN A 72 26.53 -3.00 17.46
C ASN A 72 26.13 -2.23 16.20
N LEU A 73 27.13 -1.70 15.48
CA LEU A 73 26.89 -1.00 14.22
C LEU A 73 26.49 -2.01 13.11
N PRO A 74 25.46 -1.72 12.31
CA PRO A 74 25.11 -2.54 11.16
C PRO A 74 26.25 -2.52 10.14
N ARG A 75 26.48 -3.66 9.48
CA ARG A 75 27.57 -3.87 8.51
C ARG A 75 27.08 -4.12 7.09
N ASN A 76 25.83 -4.58 6.97
CA ASN A 76 25.20 -4.92 5.71
C ASN A 76 23.74 -4.45 5.71
N ILE A 77 23.05 -4.60 4.58
CA ILE A 77 21.68 -4.13 4.38
C ILE A 77 20.71 -4.83 5.33
N ASP A 78 20.85 -6.16 5.52
CA ASP A 78 19.95 -6.94 6.38
C ASP A 78 20.02 -6.47 7.84
N GLU A 79 21.21 -6.11 8.32
CA GLU A 79 21.44 -5.51 9.63
C GLU A 79 20.96 -4.05 9.69
N ALA A 80 21.22 -3.25 8.65
CA ALA A 80 20.83 -1.85 8.60
C ALA A 80 19.31 -1.68 8.68
N VAL A 81 18.54 -2.49 7.93
CA VAL A 81 17.07 -2.44 8.00
C VAL A 81 16.52 -2.95 9.34
N ALA A 82 17.30 -3.68 10.14
CA ALA A 82 16.89 -4.16 11.45
C ALA A 82 17.10 -3.12 12.58
N VAL A 83 17.83 -2.04 12.31
CA VAL A 83 18.06 -0.96 13.29
C VAL A 83 16.74 -0.33 13.70
N LYS A 84 16.56 -0.10 15.01
CA LYS A 84 15.36 0.52 15.57
C LYS A 84 15.49 2.04 15.61
N VAL A 85 14.43 2.72 15.22
CA VAL A 85 14.30 4.18 15.21
C VAL A 85 13.07 4.56 16.02
N ALA A 86 13.13 5.70 16.71
CA ALA A 86 11.99 6.23 17.43
C ALA A 86 10.85 6.60 16.46
N ASP A 87 9.64 6.13 16.74
CA ASP A 87 8.45 6.42 15.95
C ASP A 87 7.20 6.50 16.84
N ASN A 88 6.50 7.64 16.82
CA ASN A 88 5.24 7.89 17.53
C ASN A 88 5.21 7.42 19.00
N GLY A 89 6.27 7.66 19.76
CA GLY A 89 6.37 7.28 21.18
C GLY A 89 6.80 5.83 21.43
N GLY A 90 7.14 5.08 20.38
CA GLY A 90 7.72 3.74 20.46
C GLY A 90 8.99 3.59 19.63
N TRP A 91 9.40 2.33 19.43
CA TRP A 91 10.53 1.95 18.59
C TRP A 91 10.04 1.02 17.48
N ALA A 92 10.51 1.26 16.26
CA ALA A 92 10.22 0.41 15.11
C ALA A 92 11.51 0.19 14.31
N THR A 93 11.65 -0.98 13.70
CA THR A 93 12.81 -1.22 12.82
C THR A 93 12.71 -0.37 11.55
N ILE A 94 13.83 -0.01 10.93
CA ILE A 94 13.80 0.70 9.63
C ILE A 94 13.00 -0.10 8.60
N ARG A 95 13.11 -1.42 8.58
CA ARG A 95 12.31 -2.34 7.75
C ARG A 95 10.82 -2.15 8.01
N GLU A 96 10.40 -2.18 9.28
CA GLU A 96 9.01 -1.95 9.65
C GLU A 96 8.56 -0.57 9.18
N LEU A 97 9.34 0.49 9.39
CA LEU A 97 8.98 1.85 8.97
C LEU A 97 8.90 2.01 7.45
N TRP A 98 9.72 1.27 6.70
CA TRP A 98 9.70 1.22 5.24
C TRP A 98 8.37 0.69 4.71
N TYR A 99 7.84 -0.33 5.38
CA TYR A 99 6.63 -1.02 4.92
C TYR A 99 5.38 -0.70 5.76
N ARG A 100 5.49 0.07 6.85
CA ARG A 100 4.37 0.46 7.71
C ARG A 100 3.39 1.35 6.94
N HIS A 101 2.12 1.27 7.35
CA HIS A 101 0.95 1.81 6.66
C HIS A 101 0.96 3.28 6.21
N ASN A 102 1.94 4.10 6.63
CA ASN A 102 1.98 5.55 6.38
C ASN A 102 3.27 6.04 5.67
N GLY A 103 4.09 5.15 5.13
CA GLY A 103 5.33 5.56 4.43
C GLY A 103 6.29 6.36 5.30
N CYS A 104 6.43 5.93 6.56
CA CYS A 104 7.19 6.66 7.57
C CYS A 104 8.68 6.76 7.22
N MET A 105 9.17 5.92 6.30
CA MET A 105 10.56 5.91 5.86
C MET A 105 10.63 5.84 4.33
N ASP A 106 10.98 6.96 3.71
CA ASP A 106 11.45 7.06 2.32
C ASP A 106 12.94 7.47 2.29
N TRP A 107 13.52 7.61 1.10
CA TRP A 107 14.91 8.03 0.95
C TRP A 107 15.16 9.43 1.53
N ASN A 108 14.19 10.35 1.43
CA ASN A 108 14.30 11.70 2.00
C ASN A 108 14.31 11.67 3.54
N ARG A 109 13.49 10.79 4.13
CA ARG A 109 13.45 10.57 5.58
C ARG A 109 14.73 9.93 6.06
N LEU A 110 15.32 8.97 5.34
CA LEU A 110 16.65 8.45 5.68
C LEU A 110 17.71 9.56 5.69
N HIS A 111 17.69 10.45 4.70
CA HIS A 111 18.58 11.61 4.65
C HIS A 111 18.37 12.55 5.85
N SER A 112 17.11 12.85 6.18
CA SER A 112 16.76 13.71 7.31
C SER A 112 17.16 13.07 8.64
N LEU A 113 16.87 11.78 8.80
CA LEU A 113 17.19 10.99 9.98
C LEU A 113 18.70 10.94 10.25
N MET A 114 19.51 10.85 9.18
CA MET A 114 20.96 10.88 9.28
C MET A 114 21.48 12.19 9.90
N GLY A 115 20.81 13.32 9.65
CA GLY A 115 21.14 14.64 10.23
C GLY A 115 20.54 14.87 11.62
N GLU A 116 19.36 14.32 11.89
CA GLU A 116 18.63 14.51 13.16
C GLU A 116 19.18 13.63 14.30
N THR A 117 19.69 12.43 14.00
CA THR A 117 20.00 11.43 15.02
C THR A 117 21.40 11.58 15.62
N GLN A 118 21.50 11.41 16.94
CA GLN A 118 22.77 11.30 17.64
C GLN A 118 23.32 9.85 17.68
N SER A 119 22.47 8.86 17.40
CA SER A 119 22.85 7.44 17.45
C SER A 119 23.80 7.06 16.30
N ALA A 120 24.99 6.57 16.65
CA ALA A 120 25.95 6.06 15.67
C ALA A 120 25.38 4.86 14.89
N GLN A 121 24.57 4.03 15.54
CA GLN A 121 23.92 2.87 14.92
C GLN A 121 22.92 3.29 13.82
N ILE A 122 22.09 4.30 14.10
CA ILE A 122 21.12 4.82 13.13
C ILE A 122 21.85 5.50 11.96
N ARG A 123 22.87 6.32 12.23
CA ARG A 123 23.67 6.94 11.15
C ARG A 123 24.33 5.90 10.26
N SER A 124 24.94 4.86 10.84
CA SER A 124 25.55 3.76 10.09
C SER A 124 24.53 3.03 9.22
N ALA A 125 23.31 2.80 9.74
CA ALA A 125 22.23 2.21 8.96
C ALA A 125 21.84 3.09 7.75
N CYS A 126 21.64 4.39 7.97
CA CYS A 126 21.32 5.35 6.91
C CYS A 126 22.41 5.36 5.82
N VAL A 127 23.70 5.37 6.19
CA VAL A 127 24.81 5.36 5.24
C VAL A 127 24.80 4.09 4.38
N ILE A 128 24.60 2.92 4.99
CA ILE A 128 24.55 1.64 4.25
C ILE A 128 23.37 1.63 3.27
N LEU A 129 22.19 2.07 3.71
CA LEU A 129 20.98 2.05 2.88
C LEU A 129 21.04 3.06 1.73
N LEU A 130 21.48 4.29 2.01
CA LEU A 130 21.69 5.32 0.97
C LEU A 130 22.80 4.93 0.01
N GLY A 131 23.89 4.33 0.51
CA GLY A 131 24.99 3.82 -0.32
C GLY A 131 24.54 2.70 -1.26
N TYR A 132 23.73 1.76 -0.75
CA TYR A 132 23.11 0.72 -1.57
C TYR A 132 22.20 1.31 -2.65
N HIS A 133 21.31 2.23 -2.28
CA HIS A 133 20.41 2.88 -3.23
C HIS A 133 21.17 3.62 -4.33
N TYR A 134 22.20 4.39 -3.95
CA TYR A 134 23.08 5.08 -4.90
C TYR A 134 23.78 4.10 -5.86
N GLN A 135 24.27 2.97 -5.37
CA GLN A 135 24.88 1.94 -6.21
C GLN A 135 23.89 1.35 -7.21
N VAL A 136 22.65 1.06 -6.77
CA VAL A 136 21.58 0.55 -7.64
C VAL A 136 21.26 1.56 -8.74
N GLU A 137 21.03 2.84 -8.41
CA GLU A 137 20.73 3.88 -9.41
C GLU A 137 21.91 4.14 -10.35
N ARG A 138 23.14 4.16 -9.81
CA ARG A 138 24.35 4.30 -10.62
C ARG A 138 24.49 3.16 -11.62
N GLN A 139 24.21 1.92 -11.21
CA GLN A 139 24.30 0.76 -12.10
C GLN A 139 23.33 0.91 -13.28
N LYS A 140 22.08 1.36 -13.04
CA LYS A 140 21.11 1.60 -14.11
C LYS A 140 21.56 2.64 -15.13
N ILE A 141 22.27 3.68 -14.66
CA ILE A 141 22.85 4.71 -15.53
C ILE A 141 24.00 4.11 -16.36
N LEU A 142 24.88 3.30 -15.73
CA LEU A 142 25.99 2.64 -16.41
C LEU A 142 25.51 1.62 -17.46
N ASP A 143 24.38 0.95 -17.20
CA ASP A 143 23.73 0.04 -18.14
C ASP A 143 23.07 0.78 -19.33
N GLY A 144 23.06 2.12 -19.32
CA GLY A 144 22.55 2.97 -20.39
C GLY A 144 21.04 3.16 -20.38
N ASN A 145 20.32 2.51 -19.47
CA ASN A 145 18.86 2.59 -19.38
C ASN A 145 18.40 3.79 -18.54
N GLY A 146 19.20 4.23 -17.57
CA GLY A 146 18.84 5.33 -16.67
C GLY A 146 17.77 4.94 -15.63
N PRO A 147 17.24 5.91 -14.87
CA PRO A 147 16.23 5.63 -13.84
C PRO A 147 14.86 5.32 -14.44
N LEU A 148 14.04 4.59 -13.69
CA LEU A 148 12.66 4.26 -14.08
C LEU A 148 11.83 5.52 -14.38
N LEU A 149 11.19 5.54 -15.56
CA LEU A 149 10.32 6.65 -15.96
C LEU A 149 8.94 6.51 -15.32
N VAL A 150 8.44 7.59 -14.71
CA VAL A 150 7.13 7.61 -14.05
C VAL A 150 6.34 8.83 -14.53
N THR A 151 5.27 8.58 -15.27
CA THR A 151 4.24 9.57 -15.61
C THR A 151 3.11 9.48 -14.60
N SER A 152 2.74 10.61 -14.02
CA SER A 152 1.66 10.71 -13.04
C SER A 152 0.88 11.99 -13.32
N PRO A 153 -0.46 11.97 -13.16
CA PRO A 153 -1.21 13.20 -13.15
C PRO A 153 -0.78 13.85 -11.84
N LYS A 154 0.04 14.92 -11.91
CA LYS A 154 0.66 15.64 -10.78
C LYS A 154 -0.14 15.48 -9.49
N SER A 155 0.54 15.39 -8.32
CA SER A 155 0.06 15.42 -6.92
C SER A 155 -1.34 16.03 -6.61
N SER A 156 -1.82 16.92 -7.46
CA SER A 156 -3.20 17.37 -7.64
C SER A 156 -4.32 16.32 -7.54
N TYR A 157 -4.18 15.02 -7.81
CA TYR A 157 -5.35 14.12 -7.67
C TYR A 157 -5.72 13.90 -6.20
N LEU A 158 -4.74 13.52 -5.38
CA LEU A 158 -4.91 13.44 -3.93
C LEU A 158 -5.32 14.79 -3.35
N LEU A 159 -4.59 15.85 -3.71
CA LEU A 159 -4.89 17.20 -3.25
C LEU A 159 -6.33 17.59 -3.60
N ARG A 160 -6.78 17.40 -4.84
CA ARG A 160 -8.18 17.70 -5.26
C ARG A 160 -9.21 16.83 -4.57
N LYS A 161 -8.87 15.59 -4.20
CA LYS A 161 -9.82 14.69 -3.52
C LYS A 161 -9.94 15.04 -2.03
N THR A 162 -8.81 15.26 -1.37
CA THR A 162 -8.74 15.75 0.01
C THR A 162 -9.40 17.11 0.13
N GLU A 163 -9.10 18.04 -0.78
CA GLU A 163 -9.73 19.36 -0.87
C GLU A 163 -11.25 19.26 -1.01
N ARG A 164 -11.77 18.37 -1.87
CA ARG A 164 -13.22 18.15 -1.98
C ARG A 164 -13.86 17.63 -0.70
N TYR A 165 -13.17 16.78 0.07
CA TYR A 165 -13.69 16.31 1.35
C TYR A 165 -13.64 17.41 2.42
N LEU A 166 -12.53 18.15 2.50
CA LEU A 166 -12.37 19.30 3.40
C LEU A 166 -13.38 20.42 3.10
N ILE A 167 -13.63 20.73 1.82
CA ILE A 167 -14.66 21.68 1.41
C ILE A 167 -16.04 21.20 1.84
N ARG A 168 -16.36 19.91 1.65
CA ARG A 168 -17.65 19.35 2.10
C ARG A 168 -17.80 19.38 3.61
N GLU A 169 -16.75 19.07 4.34
CA GLU A 169 -16.71 19.17 5.80
C GLU A 169 -16.96 20.62 6.25
N GLY A 170 -16.20 21.57 5.68
CA GLY A 170 -16.36 22.99 5.96
C GLY A 170 -17.75 23.53 5.59
N LEU A 171 -18.36 23.05 4.51
CA LEU A 171 -19.73 23.40 4.12
C LEU A 171 -20.76 22.87 5.12
N VAL A 172 -20.60 21.62 5.58
CA VAL A 172 -21.52 21.03 6.55
C VAL A 172 -21.43 21.75 7.90
N ILE A 173 -20.20 22.00 8.39
CA ILE A 173 -19.95 22.74 9.63
C ILE A 173 -20.46 24.18 9.50
N GLY A 174 -20.14 24.85 8.39
CA GLY A 174 -20.58 26.21 8.12
C GLY A 174 -22.10 26.35 8.04
N ALA A 175 -22.79 25.40 7.39
CA ALA A 175 -24.24 25.37 7.34
C ALA A 175 -24.86 25.14 8.73
N ALA A 176 -24.30 24.23 9.52
CA ALA A 176 -24.77 23.97 10.89
C ALA A 176 -24.60 25.21 11.79
N LEU A 177 -23.42 25.86 11.74
CA LEU A 177 -23.16 27.10 12.47
C LEU A 177 -24.07 28.25 11.99
N GLY A 178 -24.24 28.40 10.68
CA GLY A 178 -25.12 29.40 10.09
C GLY A 178 -26.57 29.26 10.55
N LEU A 179 -27.10 28.03 10.60
CA LEU A 179 -28.43 27.75 11.13
C LEU A 179 -28.53 28.06 12.63
N CYS A 180 -27.49 27.75 13.42
CA CYS A 180 -27.47 28.09 14.84
C CYS A 180 -27.49 29.62 15.06
N VAL A 181 -26.69 30.37 14.31
CA VAL A 181 -26.65 31.84 14.38
C VAL A 181 -27.99 32.43 13.95
N ALA A 182 -28.56 31.96 12.84
CA ALA A 182 -29.87 32.41 12.37
C ALA A 182 -30.98 32.16 13.41
N TYR A 183 -30.95 31.00 14.07
CA TYR A 183 -31.88 30.67 15.15
C TYR A 183 -31.71 31.59 16.37
N LEU A 184 -30.46 31.85 16.79
CA LEU A 184 -30.16 32.77 17.90
C LEU A 184 -30.62 34.20 17.60
N LEU A 185 -30.40 34.69 16.37
CA LEU A 185 -30.85 36.01 15.94
C LEU A 185 -32.38 36.10 15.90
N TRP A 186 -33.05 35.07 15.38
CA TRP A 186 -34.51 35.00 15.37
C TRP A 186 -35.08 35.00 16.79
N TYR A 187 -34.46 34.23 17.70
CA TYR A 187 -34.84 34.18 19.11
C TYR A 187 -34.62 35.53 19.80
N ALA A 188 -33.47 36.15 19.62
CA ALA A 188 -33.17 37.48 20.17
C ALA A 188 -34.15 38.54 19.66
N TYR A 189 -34.50 38.52 18.37
CA TYR A 189 -35.51 39.43 17.82
C TYR A 189 -36.87 39.25 18.50
N LYS A 190 -37.33 38.00 18.64
CA LYS A 190 -38.59 37.70 19.34
C LYS A 190 -38.55 38.14 20.79
N ALA A 191 -37.45 37.87 21.48
CA ALA A 191 -37.18 38.31 22.82
C ALA A 191 -37.36 39.83 22.93
N PHE A 192 -36.48 40.62 22.31
CA PHE A 192 -36.44 42.07 22.50
C PHE A 192 -37.64 42.85 21.97
N PHE A 193 -38.26 42.41 20.88
CA PHE A 193 -39.22 43.25 20.14
C PHE A 193 -40.67 42.76 20.20
N VAL A 194 -40.91 41.50 20.58
CA VAL A 194 -42.27 40.92 20.52
C VAL A 194 -42.81 40.60 21.91
N TYR A 195 -41.96 40.21 22.86
CA TYR A 195 -42.41 39.87 24.20
C TYR A 195 -42.31 41.07 25.14
N ASP A 196 -43.43 41.43 25.77
CA ASP A 196 -43.45 42.41 26.87
C ASP A 196 -43.02 41.71 28.17
N TYR A 197 -41.80 42.03 28.60
CA TYR A 197 -41.17 41.44 29.79
C TYR A 197 -41.73 41.96 31.11
N SER A 198 -42.59 42.97 31.11
CA SER A 198 -43.17 43.54 32.33
C SER A 198 -43.90 42.49 33.18
N SER A 199 -44.50 41.48 32.56
CA SER A 199 -45.19 40.37 33.23
C SER A 199 -44.28 39.32 33.89
N LEU A 200 -42.98 39.28 33.55
CA LEU A 200 -42.05 38.27 34.06
C LEU A 200 -41.46 38.64 35.43
N ALA A 201 -41.55 39.92 35.84
CA ALA A 201 -41.08 40.39 37.14
C ALA A 201 -41.92 39.86 38.31
N ASP A 202 -43.19 39.49 38.06
CA ASP A 202 -44.13 39.00 39.07
C ASP A 202 -44.14 37.45 39.20
N LEU A 203 -43.27 36.75 38.47
CA LEU A 203 -43.21 35.28 38.52
C LEU A 203 -42.64 34.78 39.86
N ASN A 204 -43.32 33.77 40.42
CA ASN A 204 -42.81 33.07 41.60
C ASN A 204 -41.55 32.25 41.30
N TRP A 205 -40.79 31.91 42.33
CA TRP A 205 -39.52 31.17 42.21
C TRP A 205 -39.66 29.82 41.47
N LEU A 206 -40.84 29.19 41.53
CA LEU A 206 -41.10 27.89 40.90
C LEU A 206 -41.16 28.01 39.37
N ALA A 207 -41.68 29.12 38.84
CA ALA A 207 -41.65 29.39 37.41
C ALA A 207 -40.23 29.54 36.87
N TRP A 208 -39.33 30.19 37.61
CA TRP A 208 -37.91 30.30 37.25
C TRP A 208 -37.21 28.93 37.21
N VAL A 209 -37.55 28.03 38.13
CA VAL A 209 -37.05 26.64 38.11
C VAL A 209 -37.51 25.90 36.85
N ILE A 210 -38.80 26.02 36.47
CA ILE A 210 -39.34 25.39 35.25
C ILE A 210 -38.63 25.92 34.00
N ILE A 211 -38.41 27.24 33.91
CA ILE A 211 -37.68 27.85 32.80
C ILE A 211 -36.24 27.33 32.75
N GLY A 212 -35.55 27.28 33.89
CA GLY A 212 -34.19 26.76 33.99
C GLY A 212 -34.09 25.30 33.54
N VAL A 213 -34.99 24.43 34.01
CA VAL A 213 -35.06 23.02 33.58
C VAL A 213 -35.37 22.92 32.09
N GLY A 214 -36.32 23.70 31.59
CA GLY A 214 -36.66 23.75 30.16
C GLY A 214 -35.48 24.15 29.28
N ALA A 215 -34.70 25.15 29.70
CA ALA A 215 -33.49 25.58 29.00
C ALA A 215 -32.42 24.47 28.97
N VAL A 216 -32.20 23.79 30.10
CA VAL A 216 -31.27 22.65 30.16
C VAL A 216 -31.75 21.51 29.25
N LEU A 217 -33.03 21.16 29.27
CA LEU A 217 -33.59 20.14 28.39
C LEU A 217 -33.46 20.52 26.91
N MET A 218 -33.64 21.80 26.56
CA MET A 218 -33.45 22.29 25.21
C MET A 218 -31.98 22.21 24.77
N LEU A 219 -31.03 22.53 25.64
CA LEU A 219 -29.60 22.38 25.35
C LEU A 219 -29.22 20.91 25.14
N VAL A 220 -29.74 20.02 25.99
CA VAL A 220 -29.55 18.57 25.84
C VAL A 220 -30.16 18.09 24.52
N ALA A 221 -31.39 18.50 24.20
CA ALA A 221 -32.03 18.15 22.94
C ALA A 221 -31.24 18.69 21.73
N GLY A 222 -30.78 19.94 21.78
CA GLY A 222 -29.93 20.55 20.76
C GLY A 222 -28.62 19.80 20.56
N TYR A 223 -27.98 19.36 21.64
CA TYR A 223 -26.78 18.51 21.58
C TYR A 223 -27.06 17.19 20.85
N PHE A 224 -28.15 16.49 21.19
CA PHE A 224 -28.48 15.22 20.55
C PHE A 224 -28.96 15.37 19.09
N VAL A 225 -29.63 16.47 18.75
CA VAL A 225 -30.20 16.72 17.42
C VAL A 225 -29.18 17.33 16.45
N ILE A 226 -28.24 18.15 16.94
CA ILE A 226 -27.30 18.89 16.07
C ILE A 226 -25.89 18.31 16.18
N ILE A 227 -25.34 18.23 17.39
CA ILE A 227 -23.92 17.88 17.59
C ILE A 227 -23.69 16.40 17.27
N ARG A 228 -24.52 15.50 17.79
CA ARG A 228 -24.36 14.05 17.57
C ARG A 228 -24.38 13.62 16.08
N PRO A 229 -25.31 14.09 15.22
CA PRO A 229 -25.24 13.74 13.80
C PRO A 229 -24.09 14.44 13.08
N LEU A 230 -23.71 15.66 13.49
CA LEU A 230 -22.54 16.35 12.95
C LEU A 230 -21.27 15.55 13.20
N ASP A 231 -21.06 15.06 14.42
CA ASP A 231 -19.94 14.20 14.78
C ASP A 231 -19.89 12.93 13.91
N LYS A 232 -21.04 12.31 13.63
CA LYS A 232 -21.10 11.14 12.74
C LYS A 232 -20.67 11.48 11.32
N ILE A 233 -21.05 12.64 10.81
CA ILE A 233 -20.68 13.09 9.46
C ILE A 233 -19.19 13.40 9.40
N ILE A 234 -18.65 14.12 10.39
CA ILE A 234 -17.21 14.44 10.48
C ILE A 234 -16.40 13.15 10.56
N ASN A 235 -16.73 12.26 11.49
CA ASN A 235 -16.05 10.96 11.62
C ASN A 235 -16.11 10.12 10.34
N TYR A 236 -17.22 10.20 9.58
CA TYR A 236 -17.32 9.54 8.28
C TYR A 236 -16.38 10.17 7.25
N LEU A 237 -16.30 11.50 7.18
CA LEU A 237 -15.40 12.23 6.28
C LEU A 237 -13.93 11.95 6.62
N ASP A 238 -13.56 12.00 7.90
CA ASP A 238 -12.22 11.67 8.39
C ASP A 238 -11.82 10.24 8.01
N SER A 239 -12.72 9.28 8.26
CA SER A 239 -12.50 7.89 7.87
C SER A 239 -12.29 7.74 6.36
N LYS A 240 -13.02 8.51 5.55
CA LYS A 240 -12.82 8.54 4.10
C LYS A 240 -11.46 9.13 3.73
N ILE A 241 -11.09 10.28 4.27
CA ILE A 241 -9.79 10.92 4.02
C ILE A 241 -8.65 9.98 4.39
N ALA A 242 -8.71 9.37 5.59
CA ALA A 242 -7.73 8.40 6.06
C ALA A 242 -7.63 7.19 5.11
N SER A 243 -8.77 6.65 4.65
CA SER A 243 -8.78 5.52 3.71
C SER A 243 -8.17 5.88 2.34
N PHE A 244 -8.37 7.11 1.86
CA PHE A 244 -7.80 7.58 0.59
C PHE A 244 -6.30 7.81 0.71
N LYS A 245 -5.87 8.49 1.77
CA LYS A 245 -4.45 8.70 2.08
C LYS A 245 -3.72 7.36 2.13
N LYS A 246 -4.29 6.39 2.85
CA LYS A 246 -3.78 5.03 2.95
C LYS A 246 -3.69 4.30 1.60
N GLY A 247 -4.70 4.47 0.74
CA GLY A 247 -4.68 3.89 -0.60
C GLY A 247 -3.52 4.42 -1.43
N PHE A 248 -3.35 5.74 -1.43
CA PHE A 248 -2.29 6.40 -2.18
C PHE A 248 -0.88 6.13 -1.64
N GLU A 249 -0.69 6.10 -0.32
CA GLU A 249 0.57 5.69 0.30
C GLU A 249 0.96 4.28 -0.15
N GLY A 250 -0.02 3.38 -0.27
CA GLY A 250 0.20 2.05 -0.84
C GLY A 250 0.67 2.07 -2.29
N GLU A 251 0.08 2.92 -3.13
CA GLU A 251 0.53 3.11 -4.52
C GLU A 251 1.95 3.66 -4.60
N ASP A 252 2.27 4.68 -3.80
CA ASP A 252 3.61 5.27 -3.73
C ASP A 252 4.65 4.21 -3.37
N HIS A 253 4.37 3.38 -2.35
CA HIS A 253 5.27 2.30 -1.94
C HIS A 253 5.52 1.30 -3.06
N VAL A 254 4.47 0.92 -3.79
CA VAL A 254 4.63 0.00 -4.92
C VAL A 254 5.48 0.64 -6.00
N VAL A 255 5.29 1.92 -6.32
CA VAL A 255 6.11 2.63 -7.31
C VAL A 255 7.57 2.71 -6.87
N ASP A 256 7.84 2.96 -5.58
CA ASP A 256 9.21 3.00 -5.08
C ASP A 256 9.87 1.61 -5.09
N ALA A 257 9.13 0.55 -4.74
CA ALA A 257 9.61 -0.82 -4.89
C ALA A 257 9.86 -1.20 -6.37
N LEU A 258 9.03 -0.71 -7.30
CA LEU A 258 9.25 -0.85 -8.74
C LEU A 258 10.50 -0.08 -9.17
N ARG A 259 10.71 1.15 -8.68
CA ARG A 259 11.92 1.94 -8.95
C ARG A 259 13.16 1.20 -8.51
N GLU A 260 13.18 0.54 -7.36
CA GLU A 260 14.35 -0.22 -6.90
C GLU A 260 14.74 -1.36 -7.85
N THR A 261 13.77 -1.95 -8.55
CA THR A 261 14.00 -3.16 -9.38
C THR A 261 14.10 -2.87 -10.87
N LEU A 262 13.43 -1.82 -11.35
CA LEU A 262 13.31 -1.48 -12.76
C LEU A 262 14.20 -0.27 -13.09
N ASP A 263 14.49 -0.13 -14.38
CA ASP A 263 15.30 0.95 -14.95
C ASP A 263 14.49 1.72 -16.01
N GLY A 264 15.14 2.67 -16.69
CA GLY A 264 14.50 3.51 -17.71
C GLY A 264 14.15 2.79 -19.01
N SER A 265 14.43 1.48 -19.14
CA SER A 265 13.80 0.67 -20.19
C SER A 265 12.30 0.45 -19.92
N CYS A 266 11.83 0.73 -18.70
CA CYS A 266 10.44 0.64 -18.29
C CYS A 266 9.80 2.04 -18.12
N HIS A 267 8.47 2.10 -18.25
CA HIS A 267 7.69 3.31 -18.02
C HIS A 267 6.42 2.99 -17.22
N ILE A 268 6.24 3.65 -16.09
CA ILE A 268 5.03 3.59 -15.26
C ILE A 268 4.10 4.77 -15.58
N PHE A 269 2.82 4.48 -15.76
CA PHE A 269 1.74 5.46 -15.79
C PHE A 269 0.84 5.25 -14.58
N ARG A 270 0.76 6.22 -13.67
CA ARG A 270 -0.03 6.14 -12.44
C ARG A 270 -1.43 6.71 -12.63
N ASN A 271 -2.46 6.11 -12.05
CA ASN A 271 -3.84 6.61 -12.13
C ASN A 271 -4.27 6.89 -13.59
N LEU A 272 -3.95 5.94 -14.48
CA LEU A 272 -4.16 6.08 -15.91
C LEU A 272 -5.66 6.10 -16.23
N HIS A 273 -6.07 7.15 -16.93
CA HIS A 273 -7.45 7.37 -17.36
C HIS A 273 -7.51 7.47 -18.89
N PHE A 274 -8.34 6.66 -19.54
CA PHE A 274 -8.47 6.68 -21.00
C PHE A 274 -9.91 6.37 -21.42
N ASN A 275 -10.27 6.78 -22.65
CA ASN A 275 -11.59 6.53 -23.24
C ASN A 275 -12.79 7.00 -22.39
N GLY A 276 -12.64 8.06 -21.59
CA GLY A 276 -13.70 8.58 -20.72
C GLY A 276 -14.23 7.58 -19.69
N ARG A 277 -13.44 6.55 -19.34
CA ARG A 277 -13.83 5.52 -18.37
C ARG A 277 -13.98 6.11 -16.99
N LYS A 278 -14.91 5.63 -16.18
CA LYS A 278 -15.09 6.14 -14.82
C LYS A 278 -13.96 5.73 -13.85
N GLU A 279 -13.35 4.59 -14.09
CA GLU A 279 -12.33 3.98 -13.23
C GLU A 279 -10.94 4.13 -13.85
N ASP A 280 -9.99 4.49 -13.01
CA ASP A 280 -8.57 4.57 -13.28
C ASP A 280 -7.88 3.19 -13.15
N ILE A 281 -6.73 3.06 -13.79
CA ILE A 281 -5.78 1.98 -13.53
C ILE A 281 -4.71 2.54 -12.61
N ASP A 282 -4.58 2.01 -11.39
CA ASP A 282 -3.63 2.50 -10.38
C ASP A 282 -2.22 2.63 -10.97
N ILE A 283 -1.73 1.56 -11.61
CA ILE A 283 -0.44 1.53 -12.29
C ILE A 283 -0.57 0.76 -13.63
N ALA A 284 -0.24 1.42 -14.74
CA ALA A 284 0.05 0.76 -16.01
C ALA A 284 1.56 0.79 -16.26
N LEU A 285 2.18 -0.39 -16.28
CA LEU A 285 3.61 -0.56 -16.53
C LEU A 285 3.82 -1.01 -17.98
N VAL A 286 4.60 -0.25 -18.73
CA VAL A 286 5.06 -0.60 -20.08
C VAL A 286 6.55 -0.94 -20.00
N SER A 287 6.91 -2.15 -20.41
CA SER A 287 8.28 -2.66 -20.32
C SER A 287 8.67 -3.41 -21.60
N PRO A 288 9.95 -3.76 -21.77
CA PRO A 288 10.38 -4.63 -22.86
C PRO A 288 9.73 -6.02 -22.80
N TRP A 289 9.17 -6.41 -21.66
CA TRP A 289 8.53 -7.71 -21.44
C TRP A 289 7.01 -7.67 -21.63
N GLY A 290 6.45 -6.50 -21.99
CA GLY A 290 5.04 -6.29 -22.25
C GLY A 290 4.40 -5.19 -21.41
N VAL A 291 3.07 -5.19 -21.42
CA VAL A 291 2.22 -4.21 -20.73
C VAL A 291 1.51 -4.90 -19.56
N PHE A 292 1.50 -4.24 -18.41
CA PHE A 292 0.93 -4.75 -17.17
C PHE A 292 -0.04 -3.73 -16.58
N ALA A 293 -1.26 -4.18 -16.27
CA ALA A 293 -2.20 -3.43 -15.44
C ALA A 293 -2.08 -3.94 -14.01
N ILE A 294 -1.58 -3.07 -13.13
CA ILE A 294 -1.30 -3.36 -11.73
C ILE A 294 -2.33 -2.62 -10.88
N GLU A 295 -3.06 -3.38 -10.07
CA GLU A 295 -3.98 -2.88 -9.05
C GLU A 295 -3.29 -2.96 -7.69
N VAL A 296 -3.28 -1.86 -6.95
CA VAL A 296 -2.61 -1.76 -5.66
C VAL A 296 -3.63 -1.80 -4.53
N LYS A 297 -3.47 -2.74 -3.60
CA LYS A 297 -4.34 -2.84 -2.42
C LYS A 297 -3.54 -2.73 -1.13
N ASN A 298 -3.82 -1.68 -0.37
CA ASN A 298 -3.23 -1.46 0.95
C ASN A 298 -4.20 -1.86 2.08
N ARG A 299 -4.49 -3.17 2.22
CA ARG A 299 -5.43 -3.70 3.22
C ARG A 299 -4.73 -4.55 4.27
N SER A 300 -5.28 -4.56 5.48
CA SER A 300 -4.90 -5.51 6.54
C SER A 300 -5.91 -6.65 6.57
N GLY A 301 -5.49 -7.84 7.01
CA GLY A 301 -6.38 -8.98 7.17
C GLY A 301 -5.80 -10.29 6.66
N THR A 302 -6.64 -11.32 6.67
CA THR A 302 -6.34 -12.63 6.10
C THR A 302 -7.31 -12.93 4.97
N PHE A 303 -6.77 -13.24 3.80
CA PHE A 303 -7.53 -13.46 2.58
C PHE A 303 -7.11 -14.75 1.90
N GLU A 304 -8.06 -15.35 1.20
CA GLU A 304 -7.82 -16.49 0.31
C GLU A 304 -8.34 -16.16 -1.08
N TYR A 305 -7.66 -16.65 -2.11
CA TYR A 305 -8.16 -16.52 -3.48
C TYR A 305 -8.02 -17.83 -4.24
N SER A 306 -8.94 -18.07 -5.17
CA SER A 306 -8.97 -19.22 -6.06
C SER A 306 -9.54 -18.81 -7.40
N GLY A 307 -8.71 -18.78 -8.44
CA GLY A 307 -9.11 -18.31 -9.76
C GLY A 307 -9.56 -16.85 -9.75
N SER A 308 -10.86 -16.59 -9.97
CA SER A 308 -11.47 -15.25 -9.91
C SER A 308 -12.09 -14.90 -8.56
N ASP A 309 -12.22 -15.87 -7.67
CA ASP A 309 -12.93 -15.71 -6.41
C ASP A 309 -11.97 -15.28 -5.31
N PHE A 310 -12.45 -14.39 -4.45
CA PHE A 310 -11.70 -13.76 -3.38
C PHE A 310 -12.50 -13.86 -2.08
N TYR A 311 -11.84 -14.26 -1.00
CA TYR A 311 -12.45 -14.56 0.29
C TYR A 311 -11.73 -13.80 1.41
N GLU A 312 -12.51 -13.26 2.34
CA GLU A 312 -12.02 -12.55 3.52
C GLU A 312 -12.29 -13.39 4.78
N LYS A 313 -11.27 -13.56 5.63
CA LYS A 313 -11.43 -14.23 6.92
C LYS A 313 -12.14 -13.32 7.92
N ARG A 314 -13.29 -13.76 8.40
CA ARG A 314 -14.08 -13.14 9.48
C ARG A 314 -14.14 -14.06 10.69
N LYS A 315 -14.82 -13.61 11.75
CA LYS A 315 -14.99 -14.39 12.98
C LYS A 315 -15.68 -15.75 12.73
N THR A 316 -16.59 -15.79 11.76
CA THR A 316 -17.42 -16.93 11.36
C THR A 316 -16.75 -17.87 10.35
N GLY A 317 -15.58 -17.51 9.81
CA GLY A 317 -14.90 -18.27 8.76
C GLY A 317 -14.54 -17.38 7.55
N TYR A 318 -14.35 -18.00 6.39
CA TYR A 318 -14.09 -17.26 5.14
C TYR A 318 -15.39 -16.91 4.43
N GLU A 319 -15.59 -15.63 4.16
CA GLU A 319 -16.73 -15.12 3.40
C GLU A 319 -16.28 -14.65 2.02
N LYS A 320 -17.05 -14.97 0.99
CA LYS A 320 -16.77 -14.51 -0.38
C LYS A 320 -16.98 -13.00 -0.45
N VAL A 321 -15.99 -12.30 -0.97
CA VAL A 321 -16.05 -10.84 -1.18
C VAL A 321 -16.93 -10.55 -2.38
N ASP A 322 -17.78 -9.53 -2.25
CA ASP A 322 -18.64 -9.04 -3.33
C ASP A 322 -17.81 -8.71 -4.59
N ASP A 323 -18.37 -9.03 -5.76
CA ASP A 323 -17.69 -8.88 -7.04
C ASP A 323 -17.24 -7.44 -7.33
N ARG A 324 -17.97 -6.43 -6.84
CA ARG A 324 -17.61 -5.01 -6.97
C ARG A 324 -16.40 -4.62 -6.11
N LEU A 325 -16.12 -5.41 -5.06
CA LEU A 325 -15.01 -5.19 -4.14
C LEU A 325 -13.86 -6.18 -4.36
N ASN A 326 -14.00 -7.08 -5.34
CA ASN A 326 -13.03 -8.12 -5.63
C ASN A 326 -11.86 -7.56 -6.48
N PRO A 327 -10.64 -7.49 -5.90
CA PRO A 327 -9.49 -6.89 -6.58
C PRO A 327 -9.09 -7.65 -7.85
N ILE A 328 -9.26 -8.98 -7.87
CA ILE A 328 -8.91 -9.81 -9.03
C ILE A 328 -9.81 -9.49 -10.22
N LYS A 329 -11.11 -9.33 -9.98
CA LYS A 329 -12.07 -8.96 -11.03
C LYS A 329 -11.83 -7.54 -11.52
N GLN A 330 -11.57 -6.61 -10.60
CA GLN A 330 -11.25 -5.21 -10.94
C GLN A 330 -10.04 -5.13 -11.87
N VAL A 331 -8.91 -5.75 -11.51
CA VAL A 331 -7.69 -5.69 -12.33
C VAL A 331 -7.84 -6.39 -13.67
N ARG A 332 -8.59 -7.50 -13.74
CA ARG A 332 -8.88 -8.19 -15.02
C ARG A 332 -9.68 -7.30 -15.97
N ASN A 333 -10.68 -6.60 -15.45
CA ASN A 333 -11.46 -5.66 -16.25
C ASN A 333 -10.60 -4.49 -16.73
N ASN A 334 -9.73 -3.97 -15.87
CA ASN A 334 -8.76 -2.93 -16.21
C ASN A 334 -7.77 -3.38 -17.28
N ALA A 335 -7.16 -4.56 -17.14
CA ALA A 335 -6.27 -5.15 -18.12
C ALA A 335 -6.96 -5.37 -19.48
N LYS A 336 -8.19 -5.91 -19.48
CA LYS A 336 -8.98 -6.12 -20.70
C LYS A 336 -9.26 -4.81 -21.42
N ALA A 337 -9.69 -3.79 -20.68
CA ALA A 337 -9.99 -2.48 -21.26
C ALA A 337 -8.73 -1.78 -21.78
N LEU A 338 -7.60 -1.88 -21.07
CA LEU A 338 -6.31 -1.35 -21.53
C LEU A 338 -5.84 -2.07 -22.79
N LYS A 339 -6.00 -3.39 -22.85
CA LYS A 339 -5.71 -4.17 -24.07
C LYS A 339 -6.53 -3.66 -25.24
N ILE A 340 -7.85 -3.53 -25.10
CA ILE A 340 -8.73 -3.01 -26.17
C ILE A 340 -8.28 -1.62 -26.63
N PHE A 341 -7.86 -0.76 -25.70
CA PHE A 341 -7.35 0.58 -26.04
C PHE A 341 -6.03 0.53 -26.83
N LEU A 342 -5.15 -0.43 -26.53
CA LEU A 342 -3.83 -0.60 -27.15
C LEU A 342 -3.81 -1.57 -28.34
N ASP A 343 -4.92 -2.26 -28.63
CA ASP A 343 -5.03 -3.20 -29.75
C ASP A 343 -4.61 -2.57 -31.10
N PRO A 344 -4.92 -1.30 -31.42
CA PRO A 344 -4.41 -0.67 -32.65
C PRO A 344 -2.88 -0.64 -32.74
N GLU A 345 -2.18 -0.38 -31.64
CA GLU A 345 -0.72 -0.30 -31.55
C GLU A 345 -0.10 -1.69 -31.65
N PHE A 346 -0.69 -2.68 -30.95
CA PHE A 346 -0.25 -4.06 -31.05
C PHE A 346 -0.40 -4.59 -32.48
N ASN A 347 -1.55 -4.37 -33.11
CA ASN A 347 -1.84 -4.82 -34.47
C ASN A 347 -0.91 -4.16 -35.49
N ARG A 348 -0.67 -2.83 -35.38
CA ARG A 348 0.23 -2.10 -36.28
C ARG A 348 1.67 -2.62 -36.21
N ASN A 349 2.13 -3.04 -35.04
CA ASN A 349 3.48 -3.57 -34.84
C ASN A 349 3.56 -5.10 -34.98
N LYS A 350 2.45 -5.78 -35.29
CA LYS A 350 2.34 -7.25 -35.37
C LYS A 350 2.79 -7.95 -34.07
N GLU A 351 2.58 -7.28 -32.94
CA GLU A 351 2.89 -7.82 -31.62
C GLU A 351 1.75 -8.71 -31.14
N ARG A 352 2.09 -9.73 -30.35
CA ARG A 352 1.05 -10.47 -29.63
C ARG A 352 0.46 -9.52 -28.59
N ALA A 353 -0.79 -9.12 -28.76
CA ALA A 353 -1.47 -8.22 -27.83
C ALA A 353 -1.66 -8.92 -26.48
N PHE A 354 -0.92 -8.50 -25.44
CA PHE A 354 -1.15 -8.94 -24.08
C PHE A 354 -1.03 -7.76 -23.11
N VAL A 355 -1.99 -7.69 -22.19
CA VAL A 355 -1.93 -6.85 -21.00
C VAL A 355 -2.15 -7.79 -19.82
N GLU A 356 -1.10 -8.03 -19.03
CA GLU A 356 -1.20 -8.90 -17.87
C GLU A 356 -1.84 -8.17 -16.69
N SER A 357 -2.74 -8.85 -15.98
CA SER A 357 -3.40 -8.31 -14.79
C SER A 357 -2.69 -8.76 -13.51
N ILE A 358 -2.28 -7.82 -12.65
CA ILE A 358 -1.54 -8.10 -11.42
C ILE A 358 -2.17 -7.35 -10.25
N VAL A 359 -2.40 -8.03 -9.13
CA VAL A 359 -2.72 -7.38 -7.85
C VAL A 359 -1.44 -7.31 -7.02
N VAL A 360 -1.06 -6.13 -6.55
CA VAL A 360 0.03 -5.94 -5.59
C VAL A 360 -0.53 -5.51 -4.24
N TRP A 361 -0.17 -6.26 -3.20
CA TRP A 361 -0.52 -5.93 -1.82
C TRP A 361 0.58 -5.10 -1.19
N ALA A 362 0.31 -3.81 -1.00
CA ALA A 362 1.26 -2.85 -0.46
C ALA A 362 1.49 -3.02 1.06
N ASN A 363 0.53 -3.63 1.78
CA ASN A 363 0.69 -3.89 3.20
C ASN A 363 1.54 -5.16 3.42
N PRO A 364 2.72 -5.08 4.04
CA PRO A 364 3.56 -6.25 4.33
C PRO A 364 2.86 -7.24 5.27
N GLU A 365 2.02 -6.78 6.21
CA GLU A 365 1.40 -7.64 7.21
C GLU A 365 0.23 -8.47 6.69
N ILE A 366 -0.14 -8.26 5.43
CA ILE A 366 -1.26 -8.97 4.83
C ILE A 366 -0.96 -10.47 4.71
N LYS A 367 -1.94 -11.29 5.05
CA LYS A 367 -1.89 -12.74 4.88
C LYS A 367 -2.78 -13.11 3.71
N VAL A 368 -2.22 -13.32 2.53
CA VAL A 368 -2.96 -13.74 1.35
C VAL A 368 -2.49 -15.12 0.91
N TYR A 369 -3.41 -16.06 0.82
CA TYR A 369 -3.10 -17.44 0.44
C TYR A 369 -3.77 -17.81 -0.88
N HIS A 370 -2.99 -18.41 -1.77
CA HIS A 370 -3.55 -19.04 -2.95
C HIS A 370 -4.14 -20.40 -2.57
N LYS A 371 -5.45 -20.55 -2.72
CA LYS A 371 -6.12 -21.83 -2.59
C LYS A 371 -6.09 -22.52 -3.94
N LYS A 372 -5.29 -23.58 -4.07
CA LYS A 372 -5.25 -24.40 -5.29
C LYS A 372 -6.67 -24.82 -5.65
N SER A 373 -7.11 -24.44 -6.84
CA SER A 373 -8.38 -24.91 -7.39
C SER A 373 -8.34 -26.44 -7.49
N THR A 374 -9.34 -27.11 -6.94
CA THR A 374 -9.57 -28.55 -7.16
C THR A 374 -10.14 -28.84 -8.53
N VAL A 375 -10.67 -27.82 -9.21
CA VAL A 375 -11.18 -27.91 -10.57
C VAL A 375 -10.03 -27.68 -11.55
N PRO A 376 -9.77 -28.61 -12.51
CA PRO A 376 -8.80 -28.41 -13.57
C PRO A 376 -9.15 -27.13 -14.32
N GLN A 377 -8.24 -26.16 -14.27
CA GLN A 377 -8.38 -24.95 -15.06
C GLN A 377 -8.13 -25.28 -16.53
N GLY A 378 -8.98 -24.76 -17.41
CA GLY A 378 -8.80 -24.91 -18.84
C GLY A 378 -7.48 -24.25 -19.29
N PRO A 379 -6.88 -24.68 -20.41
CA PRO A 379 -5.56 -24.26 -20.87
C PRO A 379 -5.41 -22.74 -21.15
N TYR A 380 -6.50 -21.96 -21.07
CA TYR A 380 -6.54 -20.53 -21.38
C TYR A 380 -6.90 -19.62 -20.19
N SER A 381 -7.16 -20.14 -18.99
CA SER A 381 -7.38 -19.25 -17.84
C SER A 381 -6.05 -18.82 -17.24
N GLN A 382 -5.54 -17.68 -17.70
CA GLN A 382 -4.43 -17.02 -17.00
C GLN A 382 -4.92 -16.60 -15.60
N GLU A 383 -4.38 -17.26 -14.57
CA GLU A 383 -4.59 -16.83 -13.19
C GLU A 383 -4.03 -15.41 -13.00
N THR A 384 -4.83 -14.55 -12.36
CA THR A 384 -4.35 -13.22 -12.00
C THR A 384 -3.32 -13.38 -10.91
N ARG A 385 -2.16 -12.77 -11.11
CA ARG A 385 -1.07 -12.84 -10.15
C ARG A 385 -1.37 -11.93 -8.98
N CYS A 386 -1.20 -12.45 -7.77
CA CYS A 386 -1.36 -11.70 -6.53
C CYS A 386 -0.01 -11.68 -5.81
N TRP A 387 0.64 -10.53 -5.80
CA TRP A 387 2.00 -10.36 -5.29
C TRP A 387 1.98 -9.54 -4.01
N ARG A 388 2.86 -9.88 -3.07
CA ARG A 388 3.15 -9.02 -1.92
C ARG A 388 4.27 -8.06 -2.32
N ILE A 389 4.24 -6.84 -1.81
CA ILE A 389 5.27 -5.84 -2.11
C ILE A 389 6.69 -6.35 -1.78
N GLU A 390 6.82 -7.15 -0.71
CA GLU A 390 8.08 -7.78 -0.28
C GLU A 390 8.67 -8.72 -1.33
N ASP A 391 7.81 -9.34 -2.14
CA ASP A 391 8.18 -10.31 -3.17
C ASP A 391 8.27 -9.67 -4.56
N LEU A 392 7.92 -8.38 -4.70
CA LEU A 392 7.71 -7.71 -5.98
C LEU A 392 8.94 -7.79 -6.89
N SER A 393 10.13 -7.50 -6.35
CA SER A 393 11.36 -7.55 -7.15
C SER A 393 11.59 -8.92 -7.80
N PHE A 394 11.35 -9.99 -7.04
CA PHE A 394 11.49 -11.35 -7.54
C PHE A 394 10.38 -11.72 -8.55
N GLU A 395 9.15 -11.30 -8.28
CA GLU A 395 8.03 -11.55 -9.17
C GLU A 395 8.22 -10.90 -10.54
N LEU A 396 8.83 -9.71 -10.56
CA LEU A 396 9.23 -9.02 -11.79
C LEU A 396 10.29 -9.81 -12.56
N ASP A 397 11.29 -10.39 -11.90
CA ASP A 397 12.29 -11.22 -12.59
C ASP A 397 11.63 -12.43 -13.28
N SER A 398 10.57 -13.01 -12.68
CA SER A 398 9.84 -14.14 -13.25
C SER A 398 9.08 -13.82 -14.56
N ILE A 399 8.79 -12.55 -14.83
CA ILE A 399 8.10 -12.11 -16.07
C ILE A 399 9.07 -11.71 -17.18
N ARG A 400 10.33 -11.39 -16.85
CA ARG A 400 11.33 -10.93 -17.84
C ARG A 400 11.58 -11.91 -18.98
N CYS A 401 11.31 -13.20 -18.77
CA CYS A 401 11.66 -14.27 -19.72
C CYS A 401 10.50 -14.76 -20.59
N LYS A 402 9.26 -14.26 -20.42
CA LYS A 402 8.08 -14.91 -21.04
C LYS A 402 7.68 -14.32 -22.39
N ASN A 403 7.74 -13.01 -22.52
CA ASN A 403 7.32 -12.30 -23.72
C ASN A 403 8.25 -11.10 -23.94
N SER A 404 8.37 -10.64 -25.19
CA SER A 404 9.12 -9.44 -25.55
C SER A 404 8.26 -8.52 -26.40
N LEU A 405 8.31 -7.24 -26.13
CA LEU A 405 7.71 -6.17 -26.91
C LEU A 405 8.83 -5.47 -27.69
N SER A 406 8.66 -5.25 -29.00
CA SER A 406 9.68 -4.50 -29.75
C SER A 406 9.80 -3.06 -29.23
N GLU A 407 11.01 -2.50 -29.28
CA GLU A 407 11.29 -1.13 -28.85
C GLU A 407 10.41 -0.10 -29.60
N LYS A 408 10.08 -0.36 -30.87
CA LYS A 408 9.15 0.46 -31.64
C LYS A 408 7.74 0.41 -31.06
N ALA A 409 7.19 -0.78 -30.83
CA ALA A 409 5.86 -0.94 -30.25
C ALA A 409 5.79 -0.31 -28.84
N GLN A 410 6.83 -0.52 -28.04
CA GLN A 410 6.95 0.07 -26.71
C GLN A 410 6.87 1.61 -26.76
N ARG A 411 7.66 2.26 -27.62
CA ARG A 411 7.62 3.72 -27.80
C ARG A 411 6.27 4.24 -28.26
N GLU A 412 5.61 3.54 -29.20
CA GLU A 412 4.29 3.95 -29.68
C GLU A 412 3.21 3.82 -28.59
N ILE A 413 3.27 2.74 -27.79
CA ILE A 413 2.37 2.54 -26.64
C ILE A 413 2.60 3.63 -25.59
N ILE A 414 3.86 3.90 -25.22
CA ILE A 414 4.23 4.97 -24.29
C ILE A 414 3.64 6.30 -24.77
N LYS A 415 3.90 6.68 -26.03
CA LYS A 415 3.40 7.93 -26.61
C LYS A 415 1.87 8.04 -26.57
N LYS A 416 1.17 6.93 -26.80
CA LYS A 416 -0.30 6.90 -26.72
C LYS A 416 -0.81 7.07 -25.29
N LEU A 417 -0.15 6.43 -24.32
CA LEU A 417 -0.50 6.57 -22.91
C LEU A 417 -0.16 7.95 -22.36
N GLU A 418 0.92 8.57 -22.83
CA GLU A 418 1.26 9.97 -22.51
C GLU A 418 0.16 10.94 -22.96
N GLY A 419 -0.45 10.73 -24.12
CA GLY A 419 -1.58 11.54 -24.60
C GLY A 419 -2.86 11.44 -23.76
N CYS A 420 -2.87 10.61 -22.71
CA CYS A 420 -3.97 10.51 -21.74
C CYS A 420 -3.80 11.46 -20.53
N TYR A 421 -2.64 12.13 -20.41
CA TYR A 421 -2.31 13.12 -19.36
C TYR A 421 -2.28 14.53 -19.95
#